data_AF-A0A956BQM0-F1
#
_entry.id   AF-A0A956BQM0-F1
#
_cell.length_a   1.000
_cell.length_b   1.000
_cell.length_c   1.000
_cell.angle_alpha   90.00
_cell.angle_beta   90.00
_cell.angle_gamma   90.00
#
_symmetry.space_group_name_H-M   'P 1'
#
loop_
_entity.id
_entity.type
_entity.pdbx_description
1 polymer ?
#
loop_
_entity_poly.entity_id
_entity_poly.type
_entity_poly.pdbx_seq_one_letter_code
_entity_poly.pdbx_strand_id
1 'polypeptide(L)'
;MGGVPLKQGLPAAAVAIALGWIAWLWLAPDQAFFLLFDDSFYYLEIARHIVAGQGSTFDGIHPTNGYHPLWMAVCTAVMALGADTDTAPRLLLTGQLLAWAGVLVALLRRARGLLPGLAVVLLGTHPFLRKAVANGMESTAVVVAWAGVLLLASGRDLLAPDAGRERG
;
A
#
# COMPACT_ATOMS: atom_id res chain seq x y z
N MET A 1 -7.65 -33.49 9.07
CA MET A 1 -7.00 -32.21 8.72
C MET A 1 -7.85 -31.05 9.27
N GLY A 2 -7.75 -30.78 10.57
CA GLY A 2 -8.36 -29.59 11.18
C GLY A 2 -7.32 -28.48 11.17
N GLY A 3 -7.57 -27.37 10.47
CA GLY A 3 -6.70 -26.20 10.58
C GLY A 3 -6.62 -25.74 12.04
N VAL A 4 -5.43 -25.33 12.49
CA VAL A 4 -5.28 -24.75 13.84
C VAL A 4 -6.25 -23.57 13.96
N PRO A 5 -7.20 -23.55 14.92
CA PRO A 5 -8.24 -22.52 15.01
C PRO A 5 -7.66 -21.10 15.03
N LEU A 6 -6.52 -20.91 15.70
CA LEU A 6 -5.79 -19.64 15.75
C LEU A 6 -5.37 -19.10 14.38
N LYS A 7 -5.01 -19.97 13.43
CA LYS A 7 -4.55 -19.56 12.09
C LYS A 7 -5.68 -18.88 11.30
N GLN A 8 -6.92 -19.33 11.49
CA GLN A 8 -8.09 -18.80 10.79
C GLN A 8 -8.40 -17.35 11.19
N GLY A 9 -7.99 -16.94 12.40
CA GLY A 9 -8.16 -15.57 12.90
C GLY A 9 -7.12 -14.56 12.39
N LEU A 10 -5.97 -14.99 11.85
CA LEU A 10 -4.89 -14.07 11.48
C LEU A 10 -5.30 -13.03 10.41
N PRO A 11 -6.03 -13.37 9.33
CA PRO A 11 -6.48 -12.37 8.37
C PRO A 11 -7.41 -11.34 9.00
N ALA A 12 -8.32 -11.77 9.88
CA ALA A 12 -9.22 -10.87 10.59
C ALA A 12 -8.46 -9.93 11.53
N ALA A 13 -7.43 -10.45 12.22
CA ALA A 13 -6.55 -9.64 13.05
C ALA A 13 -5.78 -8.59 12.22
N ALA A 14 -5.25 -8.95 11.05
CA ALA A 14 -4.56 -8.01 10.16
C ALA A 14 -5.50 -6.88 9.68
N VAL A 15 -6.75 -7.22 9.32
CA VAL A 15 -7.77 -6.23 8.96
C VAL A 15 -8.11 -5.33 10.15
N ALA A 16 -8.34 -5.89 11.34
CA ALA A 16 -8.65 -5.12 12.53
C ALA A 16 -7.52 -4.14 12.90
N ILE A 17 -6.26 -4.57 12.78
CA ILE A 17 -5.10 -3.70 12.99
C ILE A 17 -5.07 -2.58 11.95
N ALA A 18 -5.29 -2.88 10.67
CA ALA A 18 -5.34 -1.86 9.62
C ALA A 18 -6.44 -0.83 9.86
N LEU A 19 -7.64 -1.29 10.23
CA LEU A 19 -8.76 -0.41 10.61
C LEU A 19 -8.44 0.44 11.83
N GLY A 20 -7.74 -0.11 12.84
CA GLY A 20 -7.29 0.66 13.99
C GLY A 20 -6.31 1.77 13.61
N TRP A 21 -5.40 1.51 12.66
CA TRP A 21 -4.49 2.54 12.13
C TRP A 21 -5.20 3.59 11.30
N ILE A 22 -6.18 3.21 10.48
CA ILE A 22 -7.01 4.16 9.76
C ILE A 22 -7.80 5.02 10.75
N ALA A 23 -8.42 4.42 11.78
CA ALA A 23 -9.10 5.19 12.81
C ALA A 23 -8.15 6.16 13.50
N TRP A 24 -6.96 5.71 13.90
CA TRP A 24 -5.94 6.58 14.50
C TRP A 24 -5.52 7.73 13.56
N LEU A 25 -5.31 7.47 12.27
CA LEU A 25 -4.97 8.46 11.26
C LEU A 25 -5.97 9.62 11.21
N TRP A 26 -7.26 9.32 11.35
CA TRP A 26 -8.32 10.32 11.28
C TRP A 26 -8.62 10.98 12.63
N LEU A 27 -8.39 10.29 13.74
CA LEU A 27 -8.60 10.81 15.10
C LEU A 27 -7.40 11.63 15.62
N ALA A 28 -6.22 11.46 15.04
CA ALA A 28 -4.96 12.08 15.44
C ALA A 28 -4.28 12.74 14.22
N PRO A 29 -4.89 13.80 13.64
CA PRO A 29 -4.46 14.37 12.36
C PRO A 29 -3.06 14.99 12.41
N ASP A 30 -2.71 15.66 13.50
CA ASP A 30 -1.38 16.28 13.65
C ASP A 30 -0.26 15.23 13.62
N GLN A 31 -0.55 14.03 14.14
CA GLN A 31 0.39 12.93 14.22
C GLN A 31 0.49 12.18 12.89
N ALA A 32 -0.55 12.22 12.06
CA ALA A 32 -0.57 11.60 10.74
C ALA A 32 0.54 12.14 9.84
N PHE A 33 0.88 13.42 9.98
CA PHE A 33 1.94 14.07 9.21
C PHE A 33 3.32 13.44 9.43
N PHE A 34 3.59 12.79 10.57
CA PHE A 34 4.87 12.09 10.81
C PHE A 34 5.05 10.81 9.98
N LEU A 35 3.98 10.30 9.37
CA LEU A 35 4.06 9.17 8.44
C LEU A 35 4.50 9.61 7.05
N LEU A 36 4.17 10.84 6.66
CA LEU A 36 4.45 11.38 5.34
C LEU A 36 5.94 11.65 5.16
N PHE A 37 6.39 11.54 3.92
CA PHE A 37 7.67 12.12 3.49
C PHE A 37 7.40 13.53 2.93
N ASP A 38 8.38 14.42 3.06
CA ASP A 38 8.24 15.80 2.61
C ASP A 38 7.87 15.89 1.11
N ASP A 39 8.41 14.98 0.30
CA ASP A 39 8.10 14.86 -1.13
C ASP A 39 6.60 14.66 -1.40
N SER A 40 5.84 14.04 -0.49
CA SER A 40 4.40 13.81 -0.70
C SER A 40 3.62 15.12 -0.82
N PHE A 41 4.07 16.19 -0.15
CA PHE A 41 3.47 17.52 -0.29
C PHE A 41 3.81 18.16 -1.63
N TYR A 42 5.00 17.90 -2.18
CA TYR A 42 5.36 18.32 -3.53
C TYR A 42 4.42 17.70 -4.57
N TYR A 43 4.07 16.42 -4.42
CA TYR A 43 3.06 15.76 -5.26
C TYR A 43 1.68 16.41 -5.16
N LEU A 44 1.22 16.67 -3.93
CA LEU A 44 -0.11 17.24 -3.69
C LEU A 44 -0.23 18.66 -4.22
N GLU A 45 0.83 19.46 -4.10
CA GLU A 45 0.83 20.83 -4.61
C GLU A 45 0.79 20.87 -6.15
N ILE A 46 1.60 20.04 -6.81
CA ILE A 46 1.52 19.92 -8.28
C ILE A 46 0.15 19.39 -8.72
N ALA A 47 -0.39 18.39 -8.01
CA ALA A 47 -1.73 17.88 -8.27
C ALA A 47 -2.80 18.97 -8.16
N ARG A 48 -2.69 19.87 -7.17
CA ARG A 48 -3.56 21.05 -7.02
C ARG A 48 -3.51 21.96 -8.25
N HIS A 49 -2.31 22.26 -8.74
CA HIS A 49 -2.11 23.07 -9.95
C HIS A 49 -2.68 22.39 -11.21
N ILE A 50 -2.49 21.08 -11.35
CA ILE A 50 -3.05 20.30 -12.46
C ILE A 50 -4.58 20.37 -12.43
N VAL A 51 -5.21 20.14 -11.27
CA VAL A 51 -6.68 20.22 -11.12
C VAL A 51 -7.20 21.63 -11.39
N ALA A 52 -6.44 22.66 -11.04
CA ALA A 52 -6.77 24.06 -11.33
C ALA A 52 -6.58 24.45 -12.81
N GLY A 53 -6.13 23.53 -13.67
CA GLY A 53 -5.89 23.81 -15.10
C GLY A 53 -4.62 24.61 -15.37
N GLN A 54 -3.74 24.77 -14.38
CA GLN A 54 -2.49 25.53 -14.48
C GLN A 54 -1.33 24.69 -15.04
N GLY A 55 -1.60 23.41 -15.34
CA GLY A 55 -0.61 22.46 -15.81
C GLY A 55 0.24 21.91 -14.67
N SER A 56 1.32 21.23 -15.05
CA SER A 56 2.24 20.63 -14.09
C SER A 56 3.30 21.64 -13.64
N THR A 57 3.09 22.22 -12.46
CA THR A 57 3.97 23.24 -11.87
C THR A 57 3.82 23.21 -10.34
N PHE A 58 4.88 23.57 -9.63
CA PHE A 58 4.85 23.73 -8.17
C PHE A 58 4.60 25.19 -7.74
N ASP A 59 5.06 26.15 -8.55
CA ASP A 59 5.00 27.59 -8.23
C ASP A 59 4.06 28.39 -9.13
N GLY A 60 3.41 27.73 -10.11
CA GLY A 60 2.56 28.38 -11.09
C GLY A 60 3.31 29.03 -12.26
N ILE A 61 4.65 28.98 -12.26
CA ILE A 61 5.50 29.70 -13.22
C ILE A 61 6.33 28.71 -14.03
N HIS A 62 7.02 27.79 -13.36
CA HIS A 62 7.94 26.85 -13.98
C HIS A 62 7.27 25.49 -14.20
N PRO A 63 7.28 24.94 -15.43
CA PRO A 63 6.79 23.59 -15.66
C PRO A 63 7.69 22.56 -14.98
N THR A 64 7.10 21.49 -14.45
CA THR A 64 7.81 20.38 -13.82
C THR A 64 7.29 19.02 -14.29
N ASN A 65 8.14 18.00 -14.27
CA ASN A 65 7.81 16.61 -14.57
C ASN A 65 8.66 15.62 -13.76
N GLY A 66 9.37 16.10 -12.73
CA GLY A 66 10.33 15.32 -11.93
C GLY A 66 9.72 14.36 -10.92
N TYR A 67 8.55 13.81 -11.23
CA TYR A 67 7.75 12.95 -10.36
C TYR A 67 7.37 11.64 -11.07
N HIS A 68 6.94 10.64 -10.32
CA HIS A 68 6.44 9.39 -10.87
C HIS A 68 5.05 9.60 -11.49
N PRO A 69 4.87 9.46 -12.82
CA PRO A 69 3.63 9.89 -13.49
C PRO A 69 2.37 9.15 -13.02
N LEU A 70 2.48 7.84 -12.76
CA LEU A 70 1.36 7.05 -12.26
C LEU A 70 0.94 7.50 -10.85
N TRP A 71 1.89 7.80 -9.98
CA TRP A 71 1.59 8.29 -8.64
C TRP A 71 1.02 9.71 -8.67
N MET A 72 1.56 10.57 -9.53
CA MET A 72 0.99 11.91 -9.76
C MET A 72 -0.47 11.83 -10.22
N ALA A 73 -0.83 10.87 -11.08
CA ALA A 73 -2.22 10.66 -11.48
C ALA A 73 -3.11 10.28 -10.29
N VAL A 74 -2.62 9.46 -9.35
CA VAL A 74 -3.33 9.13 -8.10
C VAL A 74 -3.50 10.38 -7.23
N CYS A 75 -2.44 11.15 -7.01
CA CYS A 75 -2.51 12.41 -6.25
C CYS A 75 -3.48 13.41 -6.89
N THR A 76 -3.45 13.54 -8.22
CA THR A 76 -4.36 14.39 -9.01
C THR A 76 -5.81 13.92 -8.84
N ALA A 77 -6.07 12.61 -8.89
CA ALA A 77 -7.41 12.08 -8.65
C ALA A 77 -7.91 12.38 -7.23
N VAL A 78 -7.05 12.28 -6.21
CA VAL A 78 -7.42 12.63 -4.82
C VAL A 78 -7.75 14.12 -4.71
N MET A 79 -6.95 15.01 -5.29
CA MET A 79 -7.24 16.45 -5.31
C MET A 79 -8.50 16.78 -6.11
N ALA A 80 -8.76 16.08 -7.21
CA ALA A 80 -9.96 16.27 -8.05
C ALA A 80 -11.26 15.89 -7.33
N LEU A 81 -11.20 15.07 -6.29
CA LEU A 81 -12.35 14.78 -5.41
C LEU A 81 -12.70 15.95 -4.47
N GLY A 82 -12.00 17.09 -4.57
CA GLY A 82 -12.22 18.27 -3.74
C GLY A 82 -11.50 18.19 -2.38
N ALA A 83 -10.50 17.33 -2.25
CA ALA A 83 -9.69 17.25 -1.04
C ALA A 83 -8.82 18.50 -0.89
N ASP A 84 -8.78 19.05 0.33
CA ASP A 84 -7.87 20.13 0.70
C ASP A 84 -6.49 19.58 1.12
N THR A 85 -5.57 20.50 1.42
CA THR A 85 -4.18 20.18 1.79
C THR A 85 -4.05 19.32 3.05
N ASP A 86 -5.06 19.33 3.92
CA ASP A 86 -5.05 18.57 5.18
C ASP A 86 -5.70 17.18 5.00
N THR A 87 -6.69 17.10 4.12
CA THR A 87 -7.48 15.88 3.88
C THR A 87 -6.86 15.00 2.82
N ALA A 88 -6.26 15.58 1.77
CA ALA A 88 -5.63 14.82 0.69
C ALA A 88 -4.53 13.84 1.16
N PRO A 89 -3.59 14.24 2.06
CA PRO A 89 -2.60 13.29 2.57
C PRO A 89 -3.24 12.13 3.35
N ARG A 90 -4.30 12.40 4.12
CA ARG A 90 -5.01 11.37 4.90
C ARG A 90 -5.79 10.41 4.00
N LEU A 91 -6.36 10.89 2.90
CA LEU A 91 -6.99 10.03 1.89
C LEU A 91 -5.96 9.13 1.20
N LEU A 92 -4.80 9.68 0.83
CA LEU A 92 -3.70 8.89 0.26
C LEU A 92 -3.23 7.80 1.23
N LEU A 93 -2.94 8.17 2.48
CA LEU A 93 -2.52 7.23 3.53
C LEU A 93 -3.59 6.17 3.80
N THR A 94 -4.88 6.54 3.77
CA THR A 94 -5.99 5.57 3.91
C THR A 94 -5.96 4.55 2.78
N GLY A 95 -5.85 5.01 1.53
CA GLY A 95 -5.72 4.12 0.37
C GLY A 95 -4.51 3.19 0.46
N GLN A 96 -3.36 3.72 0.89
CA GLN A 96 -2.14 2.94 1.10
C GLN A 96 -2.32 1.86 2.18
N LEU A 97 -2.91 2.20 3.33
CA LEU A 97 -3.16 1.26 4.43
C LEU A 97 -4.13 0.15 4.01
N LEU A 98 -5.18 0.47 3.25
CA LEU A 98 -6.13 -0.51 2.72
C LEU A 98 -5.44 -1.47 1.73
N ALA A 99 -4.65 -0.93 0.80
CA ALA A 99 -3.92 -1.73 -0.17
C ALA A 99 -2.88 -2.65 0.52
N TRP A 100 -2.17 -2.13 1.52
CA TRP A 100 -1.25 -2.91 2.33
C TRP A 100 -1.95 -4.03 3.11
N ALA A 101 -3.09 -3.74 3.74
CA ALA A 101 -3.91 -4.75 4.41
C ALA A 101 -4.35 -5.86 3.43
N GLY A 102 -4.71 -5.51 2.20
CA GLY A 102 -5.02 -6.46 1.13
C GLY A 102 -3.85 -7.40 0.82
N VAL A 103 -2.62 -6.88 0.73
CA VAL A 103 -1.41 -7.68 0.55
C VAL A 103 -1.21 -8.63 1.72
N LEU A 104 -1.31 -8.16 2.96
CA LEU A 104 -1.16 -9.00 4.16
C LEU A 104 -2.19 -10.12 4.19
N VAL A 105 -3.46 -9.83 3.90
CA VAL A 105 -4.53 -10.84 3.83
C VAL A 105 -4.23 -11.87 2.75
N ALA A 106 -3.77 -11.45 1.57
CA ALA A 106 -3.41 -12.37 0.50
C ALA A 106 -2.25 -13.30 0.91
N LEU A 107 -1.21 -12.77 1.55
CA LEU A 107 -0.09 -13.55 2.06
C LEU A 107 -0.52 -14.52 3.17
N LEU A 108 -1.35 -14.08 4.12
CA LEU A 108 -1.87 -14.90 5.22
C LEU A 108 -2.74 -16.05 4.72
N ARG A 109 -3.55 -15.83 3.67
CA ARG A 109 -4.33 -16.90 3.02
C ARG A 109 -3.45 -17.96 2.37
N ARG A 110 -2.21 -17.62 1.99
CA ARG A 110 -1.24 -18.57 1.42
C ARG A 110 -0.30 -19.20 2.43
N ALA A 111 -0.16 -18.63 3.62
CA ALA A 111 0.67 -19.18 4.68
C ALA A 111 0.20 -20.60 5.04
N ARG A 112 1.08 -21.60 4.94
CA ARG A 112 0.72 -23.00 5.22
C ARG A 112 0.72 -23.34 6.72
N GLY A 113 1.43 -22.60 7.56
CA GLY A 113 1.51 -22.81 9.02
C GLY A 113 1.21 -21.56 9.86
N LEU A 114 1.13 -21.75 11.19
CA LEU A 114 0.92 -20.66 12.15
C LEU A 114 2.13 -19.72 12.23
N LEU A 115 3.35 -20.27 12.33
CA LEU A 115 4.60 -19.48 12.40
C LEU A 115 4.79 -18.51 11.22
N PRO A 116 4.71 -18.94 9.95
CA PRO A 116 4.79 -17.99 8.83
C PRO A 116 3.63 -17.00 8.83
N GLY A 117 2.44 -17.40 9.29
CA GLY A 117 1.31 -16.47 9.47
C GLY A 117 1.59 -15.39 10.52
N LEU A 118 2.12 -15.77 11.68
CA LEU A 118 2.55 -14.83 12.71
C LEU A 118 3.67 -13.92 12.23
N ALA A 119 4.65 -14.45 11.49
CA ALA A 119 5.70 -13.63 10.90
C ALA A 119 5.13 -12.57 9.95
N VAL A 120 4.16 -12.92 9.11
CA VAL A 120 3.47 -11.94 8.24
C VAL A 120 2.74 -10.88 9.05
N VAL A 121 2.03 -11.23 10.12
CA VAL A 121 1.36 -10.24 10.98
C VAL A 121 2.39 -9.34 11.68
N LEU A 122 3.41 -9.92 12.33
CA LEU A 122 4.38 -9.17 13.12
C LEU A 122 5.23 -8.23 12.26
N LEU A 123 5.78 -8.73 11.16
CA LEU A 123 6.55 -7.90 10.23
C LEU A 123 5.62 -6.92 9.50
N GLY A 124 4.47 -7.39 9.03
CA GLY A 124 3.53 -6.57 8.27
C GLY A 124 2.95 -5.38 9.05
N THR A 125 2.85 -5.51 10.37
CA THR A 125 2.33 -4.48 11.27
C THR A 125 3.44 -3.72 12.01
N HIS A 126 4.71 -4.01 11.72
CA HIS A 126 5.84 -3.31 12.31
C HIS A 126 5.84 -1.81 11.92
N PRO A 127 6.04 -0.87 12.86
CA PRO A 127 6.03 0.58 12.58
C PRO A 127 6.93 1.01 11.43
N PHE A 128 8.20 0.54 11.39
CA PHE A 128 9.13 0.87 10.30
C PHE A 128 8.64 0.41 8.93
N LEU A 129 8.16 -0.84 8.80
CA LEU A 129 7.65 -1.34 7.53
C LEU A 129 6.38 -0.60 7.11
N ARG A 130 5.51 -0.26 8.07
CA ARG A 130 4.33 0.58 7.80
C ARG A 130 4.71 1.95 7.30
N LYS A 131 5.68 2.63 7.91
CA LYS A 131 6.18 3.92 7.40
C LYS A 131 6.87 3.76 6.03
N ALA A 132 7.51 2.63 5.76
CA ALA A 132 8.12 2.40 4.46
C ALA A 132 7.09 2.20 3.33
N VAL A 133 5.90 1.68 3.63
CA VAL A 133 4.84 1.47 2.64
C VAL A 133 3.84 2.64 2.58
N ALA A 134 3.36 3.11 3.72
CA ALA A 134 2.36 4.16 3.86
C ALA A 134 3.00 5.48 4.29
N ASN A 135 3.50 6.22 3.29
CA ASN A 135 4.26 7.46 3.43
C ASN A 135 3.81 8.59 2.49
N GLY A 136 2.66 8.43 1.82
CA GLY A 136 2.20 9.39 0.81
C GLY A 136 2.97 9.33 -0.53
N MET A 137 3.88 8.37 -0.71
CA MET A 137 4.63 8.13 -1.94
C MET A 137 4.17 6.87 -2.66
N GLU A 138 4.70 6.58 -3.85
CA GLU A 138 4.36 5.39 -4.63
C GLU A 138 4.72 4.05 -3.98
N SER A 139 5.40 4.05 -2.83
CA SER A 139 5.97 2.85 -2.19
C SER A 139 4.95 1.72 -2.01
N THR A 140 3.73 2.03 -1.54
CA THR A 140 2.67 0.99 -1.45
C THR A 140 2.27 0.45 -2.81
N ALA A 141 2.14 1.31 -3.84
CA ALA A 141 1.76 0.86 -5.18
C ALA A 141 2.80 -0.10 -5.76
N VAL A 142 4.09 0.17 -5.54
CA VAL A 142 5.20 -0.71 -5.93
C VAL A 142 5.11 -2.06 -5.20
N VAL A 143 4.87 -2.03 -3.89
CA VAL A 143 4.74 -3.25 -3.06
C VAL A 143 3.56 -4.11 -3.49
N VAL A 144 2.40 -3.49 -3.77
CA VAL A 144 1.20 -4.18 -4.27
C VAL A 144 1.47 -4.82 -5.63
N ALA A 145 2.12 -4.09 -6.54
CA ALA A 145 2.47 -4.60 -7.86
C ALA A 145 3.38 -5.83 -7.76
N TRP A 146 4.46 -5.73 -6.97
CA TRP A 146 5.39 -6.86 -6.75
C TRP A 146 4.73 -8.04 -6.04
N ALA A 147 3.92 -7.78 -5.01
CA ALA A 147 3.14 -8.83 -4.35
C ALA A 147 2.23 -9.53 -5.36
N GLY A 148 1.52 -8.79 -6.22
CA GLY A 148 0.70 -9.34 -7.29
C GLY A 148 1.50 -10.24 -8.24
N VAL A 149 2.64 -9.78 -8.73
CA VAL A 149 3.53 -10.56 -9.61
C VAL A 149 3.96 -11.86 -8.95
N LEU A 150 4.47 -11.80 -7.71
CA LEU A 150 4.92 -12.99 -6.97
C LEU A 150 3.76 -13.96 -6.68
N LEU A 151 2.58 -13.43 -6.37
CA LEU A 151 1.39 -14.22 -6.13
C LEU A 151 0.91 -14.92 -7.42
N LEU A 152 1.04 -14.28 -8.58
CA LEU A 152 0.70 -14.89 -9.87
C LEU A 152 1.75 -15.93 -10.31
N ALA A 153 3.04 -15.64 -10.14
CA ALA A 153 4.14 -16.55 -10.50
C ALA A 153 4.09 -17.85 -9.68
N SER A 154 3.90 -17.73 -8.36
CA SER A 154 3.76 -18.90 -7.48
C SER A 154 2.49 -19.75 -7.73
N GLY A 155 1.57 -19.28 -8.58
CA GLY A 155 0.44 -20.07 -9.07
C GLY A 155 0.67 -20.73 -10.43
N ARG A 156 1.71 -20.36 -11.19
CA ARG A 156 1.95 -20.80 -12.58
C ARG A 156 3.07 -21.83 -12.74
N ASP A 157 4.05 -21.88 -11.82
CA ASP A 157 5.23 -22.76 -11.94
C ASP A 157 5.08 -24.17 -11.33
N LEU A 158 3.86 -24.67 -11.12
CA LEU A 158 3.59 -26.03 -10.61
C LEU A 158 2.74 -26.91 -11.55
N LEU A 159 2.34 -26.40 -12.72
CA LEU A 159 1.48 -27.11 -13.68
C LEU A 159 2.19 -27.52 -14.99
N ALA A 160 3.51 -27.36 -15.08
CA ALA A 160 4.27 -28.24 -15.96
C ALA A 160 4.40 -29.58 -15.22
N PRO A 161 3.80 -30.68 -15.72
CA PRO A 161 4.19 -31.98 -15.23
C PRO A 161 5.70 -32.12 -15.48
N ASP A 162 6.44 -32.58 -14.48
CA ASP A 162 7.77 -33.17 -14.68
C ASP A 162 7.59 -34.40 -15.59
N ALA A 163 7.48 -34.16 -16.88
CA ALA A 163 7.45 -35.19 -17.90
C ALA A 163 8.87 -35.71 -18.06
N GLY A 164 9.24 -36.69 -17.23
CA GLY A 164 10.32 -37.63 -17.54
C GLY A 164 11.64 -37.42 -16.81
N ARG A 165 11.63 -37.49 -15.47
CA ARG A 165 12.86 -37.81 -14.71
C ARG A 165 12.72 -39.05 -13.84
N GLU A 166 12.05 -40.07 -14.37
CA GLU A 166 12.27 -41.47 -13.97
C GLU A 166 12.31 -42.35 -15.23
N ARG A 167 13.53 -42.59 -15.73
CA ARG A 167 14.02 -43.83 -16.35
C ARG A 167 15.39 -43.58 -16.97
N GLY A 168 16.42 -44.16 -16.34
CA GLY A 168 17.83 -44.12 -16.73
C GLY A 168 18.69 -44.49 -15.55
#